data_AF-A0A662I765-F1
#
_entry.id   AF-A0A662I765-F1
#
_cell.length_a   1.000
_cell.length_b   1.000
_cell.length_c   1.000
_cell.angle_alpha   90.00
_cell.angle_beta   90.00
_cell.angle_gamma   90.00
#
_symmetry.space_group_name_H-M   'P 1'
#
loop_
_entity.id
_entity.type
_entity.pdbx_description
1 polymer ?
#
loop_
_entity_poly.entity_id
_entity_poly.type
_entity_poly.pdbx_seq_one_letter_code
_entity_poly.pdbx_strand_id
1 'polypeptide(L)'
;MSIELKKVIERERVSYPDKEKLFMVLGLLLSGRISTGKAAELLSMRVDELWLLLRELGIKYSIMDEEEVEEELDAYRSIFKSSTQYVSNYSAS
;
A
#
# COMPACT_ATOMS: atom_id res chain seq x y z
N MET A 1 3.42 13.39 22.84
CA MET A 1 4.09 12.09 22.66
C MET A 1 4.94 11.78 23.88
N SER A 2 4.97 10.53 24.36
CA SER A 2 5.80 10.15 25.52
C SER A 2 7.30 10.28 25.21
N ILE A 3 8.09 10.73 26.20
CA ILE A 3 9.56 10.84 26.11
C ILE A 3 10.21 9.49 25.77
N GLU A 4 9.63 8.39 26.24
CA GLU A 4 10.13 7.04 25.97
C GLU A 4 9.96 6.66 24.50
N LEU A 5 8.79 6.97 23.91
CA LEU A 5 8.50 6.66 22.51
C LEU A 5 9.44 7.44 21.57
N LYS A 6 9.72 8.70 21.88
CA LYS A 6 10.65 9.53 21.10
C LYS A 6 12.06 8.94 21.07
N LYS A 7 12.55 8.46 22.22
CA LYS A 7 13.88 7.80 22.31
C LYS A 7 13.96 6.51 21.49
N VAL A 8 12.87 5.76 21.39
CA VAL A 8 12.82 4.54 20.55
C VAL A 8 12.90 4.93 19.07
N ILE A 9 12.09 5.89 18.63
CA ILE A 9 12.06 6.37 17.23
C ILE A 9 13.44 6.90 16.78
N GLU A 10 14.13 7.63 17.65
CA GLU A 10 15.46 8.18 17.35
C GLU A 10 16.52 7.08 17.16
N ARG A 11 16.42 5.98 17.92
CA ARG A 11 17.38 4.87 17.91
C ARG A 11 17.27 3.98 16.67
N GLU A 12 16.05 3.77 16.17
CA GLU A 12 15.82 2.89 15.03
C GLU A 12 16.39 3.50 13.74
N ARG A 13 17.21 2.72 13.02
CA ARG A 13 17.74 3.13 11.72
C ARG A 13 16.76 2.71 10.64
N VAL A 14 16.13 3.68 10.00
CA VAL A 14 15.13 3.44 8.96
C VAL A 14 15.46 4.29 7.73
N SER A 15 15.30 3.72 6.54
CA SER A 15 15.57 4.36 5.24
C SER A 15 14.47 5.35 4.82
N TYR A 16 13.91 6.10 5.78
CA TYR A 16 12.91 7.13 5.54
C TYR A 16 13.16 8.37 6.42
N PRO A 17 13.23 9.60 5.87
CA PRO A 17 13.68 10.79 6.61
C PRO A 17 12.78 11.17 7.80
N ASP A 18 11.46 11.11 7.62
CA ASP A 18 10.49 11.48 8.63
C ASP A 18 9.96 10.24 9.37
N LYS A 19 10.70 9.83 10.40
CA LYS A 19 10.41 8.60 11.16
C LYS A 19 9.08 8.66 11.92
N GLU A 20 8.68 9.82 12.43
CA GLU A 20 7.39 9.96 13.14
C GLU A 20 6.24 9.70 12.17
N LYS A 21 6.29 10.34 10.99
CA LYS A 21 5.30 10.10 9.93
C LYS A 21 5.30 8.64 9.49
N LEU A 22 6.49 8.05 9.31
CA LEU A 22 6.60 6.63 8.94
C LEU A 22 5.89 5.72 9.93
N PHE A 23 6.25 5.79 11.21
CA PHE A 23 5.68 4.89 12.22
C PHE A 23 4.18 5.12 12.42
N MET A 24 3.70 6.35 12.29
CA MET A 24 2.27 6.64 12.31
C MET A 24 1.53 5.97 11.14
N VAL A 25 2.04 6.11 9.91
CA VAL A 25 1.42 5.50 8.72
C VAL A 25 1.50 3.97 8.80
N LEU A 26 2.64 3.40 9.22
CA LEU A 26 2.77 1.96 9.43
C LEU A 26 1.81 1.45 10.50
N GLY A 27 1.62 2.18 11.60
CA GLY A 27 0.64 1.83 12.62
C GLY A 27 -0.79 1.78 12.09
N LEU A 28 -1.15 2.72 11.21
CA LEU A 28 -2.45 2.72 10.52
C LEU A 28 -2.59 1.55 9.54
N LEU A 29 -1.56 1.29 8.73
CA LEU A 29 -1.53 0.19 7.77
C LEU A 29 -1.66 -1.17 8.48
N LEU A 30 -0.82 -1.42 9.48
CA LEU A 30 -0.79 -2.69 10.21
C LEU A 30 -2.01 -2.93 11.10
N SER A 31 -2.80 -1.89 11.37
CA SER A 31 -4.09 -2.01 12.05
C SER A 31 -5.28 -2.12 11.09
N GLY A 32 -5.04 -2.20 9.78
CA GLY A 32 -6.09 -2.29 8.76
C GLY A 32 -6.92 -1.00 8.60
N ARG A 33 -6.45 0.14 9.13
CA ARG A 33 -7.17 1.42 9.05
C ARG A 33 -7.04 2.08 7.68
N ILE A 34 -5.98 1.74 6.95
CA ILE A 34 -5.69 2.26 5.60
C ILE A 34 -5.12 1.11 4.75
N SER A 35 -5.38 1.16 3.45
CA SER A 35 -4.81 0.21 2.49
C SER A 35 -3.32 0.48 2.23
N THR A 36 -2.66 -0.50 1.62
CA THR A 36 -1.27 -0.38 1.16
C THR A 36 -1.07 0.81 0.21
N GLY A 37 -2.01 1.01 -0.72
CA GLY A 37 -1.97 2.15 -1.65
C GLY A 37 -2.06 3.49 -0.92
N LYS A 38 -2.93 3.59 0.10
CA LYS A 38 -3.07 4.82 0.90
C LYS A 38 -1.83 5.09 1.76
N ALA A 39 -1.20 4.05 2.30
CA ALA A 39 0.05 4.18 3.04
C ALA A 39 1.18 4.71 2.13
N ALA A 40 1.30 4.18 0.91
CA ALA A 40 2.29 4.62 -0.07
C ALA A 40 2.07 6.10 -0.47
N GLU A 41 0.82 6.49 -0.73
CA GLU A 41 0.43 7.89 -0.99
C GLU A 41 0.86 8.83 0.15
N LEU A 42 0.50 8.47 1.39
CA LEU A 42 0.82 9.29 2.58
C LEU A 42 2.33 9.41 2.79
N LEU A 43 3.11 8.39 2.46
CA LEU A 43 4.57 8.40 2.56
C LEU A 43 5.26 8.93 1.29
N SER A 44 4.50 9.37 0.29
CA SER A 44 5.03 9.92 -0.96
C SER A 44 6.05 8.98 -1.63
N MET A 45 5.78 7.68 -1.56
CA MET A 45 6.59 6.62 -2.16
C MET A 45 5.72 5.74 -3.04
N ARG A 46 6.34 4.98 -3.93
CA ARG A 46 5.63 3.96 -4.69
C ARG A 46 5.29 2.76 -3.79
N VAL A 47 4.28 1.99 -4.20
CA VAL A 47 3.85 0.79 -3.48
C VAL A 47 4.98 -0.25 -3.38
N ASP A 48 5.78 -0.42 -4.42
CA ASP A 48 6.92 -1.35 -4.41
C ASP A 48 8.08 -0.86 -3.52
N GLU A 49 8.31 0.45 -3.43
CA GLU A 49 9.25 1.04 -2.46
C GLU A 49 8.78 0.80 -1.02
N LEU A 50 7.48 0.94 -0.75
CA LEU A 50 6.90 0.60 0.55
C LEU A 50 7.09 -0.89 0.88
N TRP A 51 6.95 -1.80 -0.09
CA TRP A 51 7.18 -3.22 0.13
C TRP A 51 8.63 -3.54 0.47
N LEU A 52 9.57 -2.92 -0.22
CA LEU A 52 10.99 -3.05 0.10
C LEU A 52 11.28 -2.55 1.52
N LEU A 53 10.72 -1.40 1.90
CA LEU A 53 10.85 -0.85 3.25
C LEU A 53 10.28 -1.80 4.33
N LEU A 54 9.09 -2.36 4.11
CA LEU A 54 8.51 -3.35 5.03
C LEU A 54 9.40 -4.59 5.19
N ARG A 55 9.99 -5.06 4.09
CA ARG A 55 10.95 -6.18 4.09
C ARG A 55 12.23 -5.83 4.84
N GLU A 56 12.80 -4.64 4.62
CA GLU A 56 14.00 -4.15 5.34
C GLU A 56 13.75 -4.06 6.85
N LEU A 57 12.53 -3.66 7.24
CA LEU A 57 12.09 -3.59 8.63
C LEU A 57 11.72 -4.97 9.23
N GLY A 58 11.79 -6.05 8.46
CA GLY A 58 11.43 -7.39 8.92
C GLY A 58 9.93 -7.59 9.16
N ILE A 59 9.08 -6.70 8.64
CA ILE A 59 7.63 -6.74 8.80
C ILE A 59 7.07 -7.71 7.77
N LYS A 60 6.56 -8.86 8.23
CA LYS A 60 5.81 -9.79 7.39
C LYS A 60 4.38 -9.27 7.23
N TYR A 61 4.14 -8.55 6.14
CA TYR A 61 2.80 -8.09 5.76
C TYR A 61 2.31 -8.90 4.56
N SER A 62 1.18 -9.60 4.72
CA SER A 62 0.46 -10.19 3.58
C SER A 62 -0.37 -9.06 2.99
N ILE A 63 0.00 -8.61 1.79
CA ILE A 63 -0.58 -7.42 1.14
C ILE A 63 -2.03 -7.64 0.71
N MET A 64 -2.50 -8.89 0.70
CA MET A 64 -3.87 -9.20 0.36
C MET A 64 -4.34 -10.30 1.30
N ASP A 65 -5.41 -10.04 2.05
CA ASP A 65 -6.30 -11.13 2.44
C ASP A 65 -7.12 -11.57 1.20
N GLU A 66 -7.82 -12.70 1.29
CA GLU A 66 -8.61 -13.22 0.16
C GLU A 66 -9.61 -12.19 -0.39
N GLU A 67 -10.11 -11.30 0.46
CA GLU A 67 -11.10 -10.26 0.13
C GLU A 67 -10.44 -9.17 -0.74
N GLU A 68 -9.26 -8.69 -0.36
CA GLU A 68 -8.49 -7.70 -1.12
C GLU A 68 -8.00 -8.25 -2.48
N VAL A 69 -7.70 -9.56 -2.56
CA VAL A 69 -7.42 -10.23 -3.85
C VAL A 69 -8.66 -10.22 -4.75
N GLU A 70 -9.83 -10.51 -4.19
CA GLU A 70 -11.08 -10.55 -4.94
C GLU A 70 -11.46 -9.17 -5.50
N GLU A 71 -11.33 -8.12 -4.69
CA GLU A 71 -11.62 -6.74 -5.09
C GLU A 71 -10.73 -6.26 -6.25
N GLU A 72 -9.42 -6.51 -6.18
CA GLU A 72 -8.49 -6.15 -7.27
C GLU A 72 -8.75 -6.96 -8.54
N LEU A 73 -9.06 -8.25 -8.41
CA LEU A 73 -9.44 -9.09 -9.55
C LEU A 73 -10.75 -8.62 -10.20
N ASP A 74 -11.72 -8.17 -9.41
CA ASP A 74 -12.97 -7.61 -9.92
C ASP A 74 -12.79 -6.26 -10.61
N ALA A 75 -11.97 -5.37 -10.04
CA ALA A 75 -11.58 -4.12 -10.67
C ALA A 75 -10.91 -4.38 -12.03
N TYR A 76 -9.96 -5.32 -12.08
CA TYR A 76 -9.31 -5.73 -13.32
C TYR A 76 -10.33 -6.28 -14.33
N ARG A 77 -11.20 -7.22 -13.92
CA ARG A 77 -12.27 -7.78 -14.77
C ARG A 77 -13.20 -6.70 -15.34
N SER A 78 -13.53 -5.67 -14.56
CA SER A 78 -14.43 -4.59 -15.00
C SER A 78 -13.81 -3.73 -16.13
N ILE A 79 -12.51 -3.43 -16.03
CA ILE A 79 -11.75 -2.67 -17.02
C ILE A 79 -11.57 -3.49 -18.31
N PHE A 80 -11.36 -4.80 -18.19
CA PHE A 80 -11.18 -5.68 -19.35
C PHE A 80 -12.49 -6.08 -20.06
N LYS A 81 -13.61 -6.17 -19.34
CA LYS A 81 -14.94 -6.34 -19.95
C LYS A 81 -15.37 -5.10 -20.74
N SER A 82 -15.06 -3.91 -20.24
CA SER A 82 -15.40 -2.67 -20.93
C SER A 82 -14.54 -2.41 -22.16
N SER A 83 -13.30 -2.93 -22.22
CA SER A 83 -12.45 -2.83 -23.42
C SER A 83 -12.78 -3.84 -24.53
N THR A 84 -13.42 -4.97 -24.24
CA THR A 84 -13.90 -5.90 -25.30
C THR A 84 -15.14 -5.38 -26.02
N GLN A 85 -15.92 -4.51 -25.38
CA GLN A 85 -17.16 -3.97 -25.96
C GLN A 85 -16.91 -2.86 -27.00
N TYR A 86 -15.75 -2.19 -26.96
CA TYR A 86 -15.36 -1.18 -27.96
C TYR A 86 -14.85 -1.76 -29.27
N VAL A 87 -14.28 -2.98 -29.27
CA VAL A 87 -13.76 -3.61 -30.49
C VAL A 87 -14.89 -4.22 -31.34
N SER A 88 -16.00 -4.64 -30.71
CA SER A 88 -17.20 -5.16 -31.37
C SER A 88 -17.94 -4.12 -32.23
N ASN A 89 -17.83 -2.82 -31.90
CA ASN A 89 -18.61 -1.76 -32.56
C ASN A 89 -17.92 -1.16 -33.80
N TYR A 90 -16.65 -1.48 -34.05
CA TYR A 90 -15.90 -0.98 -35.22
C TYR A 90 -15.73 -2.01 -36.34
N SER A 91 -16.11 -3.27 -36.12
CA SER A 91 -16.07 -4.35 -37.11
C SER A 91 -17.41 -4.60 -37.83
N ALA A 92 -18.40 -3.72 -37.64
CA ALA A 92 -19.72 -3.81 -38.27
C ALA A 92 -20.10 -2.54 -39.06
N SER A 93 -19.11 -1.87 -39.68
CA SER A 93 -19.30 -0.72 -40.59
C SER A 93 -18.92 -1.08 -42.01
#